data_AF-A0A936IEC4-F1
#
_entry.id   AF-A0A936IEC4-F1
#
_cell.length_a   1.000
_cell.length_b   1.000
_cell.length_c   1.000
_cell.angle_alpha   90.00
_cell.angle_beta   90.00
_cell.angle_gamma   90.00
#
_symmetry.space_group_name_H-M   'P 1'
#
loop_
_entity.id
_entity.type
_entity.pdbx_description
1 polymer ?
#
loop_
_entity_poly.entity_id
_entity_poly.type
_entity_poly.pdbx_seq_one_letter_code
_entity_poly.pdbx_strand_id
1 'polypeptide(L)'
;MMTSEQQGEIRGTGVAMLEAAHAYLDRELGPRAPTELREIGGFDEAPLDGEGSVMLFAFTLPTDCRAAEAKDARPLVAHYVVVGKTEPNYYPAYGLGPDDAYSLHIGTRFALGVGLAVAPPTDEPHGAADSVRSWVEACNPGVPLEQFRLAGLFRSDEQLFAVYSVTLAGRDAYCFGADCPPGFGDRDDLPPQVSLRLHLGRVIRAEARREARREAERAAADTPGGRPCGAS
;
A
#
# COMPACT_ATOMS: atom_id res chain seq x y z
N MET A 1 28.80 10.37 2.34
CA MET A 1 28.74 11.77 2.80
C MET A 1 27.88 12.53 1.80
N MET A 2 26.68 12.94 2.20
CA MET A 2 25.83 13.81 1.36
C MET A 2 26.39 15.23 1.36
N THR A 3 26.31 15.92 0.23
CA THR A 3 26.78 17.32 0.11
C THR A 3 25.78 18.28 0.74
N SER A 4 26.26 19.46 1.17
CA SER A 4 25.42 20.49 1.80
C SER A 4 24.27 20.99 0.91
N GLU A 5 24.43 20.89 -0.41
CA GLU A 5 23.39 21.21 -1.40
C GLU A 5 22.27 20.16 -1.43
N GLN A 6 22.61 18.87 -1.39
CA GLN A 6 21.63 17.78 -1.30
C GLN A 6 20.81 17.86 -0.01
N GLN A 7 21.44 18.26 1.11
CA GLN A 7 20.72 18.48 2.37
C GLN A 7 19.75 19.67 2.30
N GLY A 8 20.07 20.70 1.52
CA GLY A 8 19.19 21.85 1.29
C GLY A 8 17.97 21.49 0.42
N GLU A 9 18.17 20.71 -0.64
CA GLU A 9 17.09 20.26 -1.53
C GLU A 9 16.14 19.28 -0.83
N ILE A 10 16.67 18.32 -0.07
CA ILE A 10 15.86 17.38 0.72
C ILE A 10 14.99 18.13 1.74
N ARG A 11 15.58 19.12 2.43
CA ARG A 11 14.85 19.94 3.41
C ARG A 11 13.79 20.83 2.74
N GLY A 12 14.09 21.40 1.57
CA GLY A 12 13.13 22.20 0.80
C GLY A 12 11.94 21.37 0.30
N THR A 13 12.21 20.15 -0.15
CA THR A 13 11.19 19.22 -0.65
C THR A 13 10.27 18.75 0.48
N GLY A 14 10.82 18.42 1.65
CA GLY A 14 10.01 18.04 2.82
C GLY A 14 9.07 19.15 3.30
N VAL A 15 9.53 20.41 3.30
CA VAL A 15 8.69 21.56 3.65
C VAL A 15 7.55 21.73 2.66
N ALA A 16 7.83 21.67 1.35
CA ALA A 16 6.79 21.78 0.33
C ALA A 16 5.73 20.67 0.42
N MET A 17 6.15 19.43 0.72
CA MET A 17 5.22 18.31 0.89
C MET A 17 4.38 18.42 2.16
N LEU A 18 4.95 18.96 3.25
CA LEU A 18 4.19 19.25 4.47
C LEU A 18 3.12 20.33 4.25
N GLU A 19 3.46 21.41 3.54
CA GLU A 19 2.51 22.46 3.18
C GLU A 19 1.38 21.92 2.28
N ALA A 20 1.74 21.08 1.30
CA ALA A 20 0.76 20.41 0.46
C ALA A 20 -0.14 19.44 1.24
N ALA A 21 0.38 18.75 2.26
CA ALA A 21 -0.41 17.90 3.14
C ALA A 21 -1.46 18.70 3.92
N HIS A 22 -1.06 19.83 4.51
CA HIS A 22 -1.99 20.73 5.20
C HIS A 22 -3.03 21.30 4.24
N ALA A 23 -2.62 21.83 3.09
CA ALA A 23 -3.54 22.41 2.11
C ALA A 23 -4.57 21.39 1.61
N TYR A 24 -4.15 20.14 1.39
CA TYR A 24 -5.05 19.04 1.04
C TYR A 24 -6.04 18.73 2.17
N LEU A 25 -5.55 18.53 3.40
CA LEU A 25 -6.41 18.20 4.53
C LEU A 25 -7.38 19.34 4.87
N ASP A 26 -6.94 20.60 4.77
CA ASP A 26 -7.81 21.78 4.94
C ASP A 26 -8.96 21.77 3.93
N ARG A 27 -8.69 21.40 2.67
CA ARG A 27 -9.71 21.29 1.64
C ARG A 27 -10.70 20.15 1.91
N GLU A 28 -10.20 18.98 2.30
CA GLU A 28 -11.04 17.78 2.48
C GLU A 28 -11.81 17.77 3.82
N LEU A 29 -11.21 18.32 4.88
CA LEU A 29 -11.73 18.24 6.25
C LEU A 29 -12.26 19.58 6.77
N GLY A 30 -11.92 20.70 6.12
CA GLY A 30 -12.33 22.04 6.53
C GLY A 30 -11.91 22.33 7.98
N PRO A 31 -12.83 22.79 8.85
CA PRO A 31 -12.53 23.08 10.26
C PRO A 31 -12.01 21.90 11.09
N ARG A 32 -12.07 20.67 10.56
CA ARG A 32 -11.58 19.45 11.22
C ARG A 32 -10.16 19.09 10.83
N ALA A 33 -9.53 19.83 9.92
CA ALA A 33 -8.17 19.57 9.50
C ALA A 33 -7.21 19.67 10.71
N PRO A 34 -6.23 18.77 10.82
CA PRO A 34 -5.26 18.81 11.90
C PRO A 34 -4.32 20.00 11.72
N THR A 35 -4.00 20.67 12.83
CA THR A 35 -2.97 21.72 12.86
C THR A 35 -1.56 21.14 12.92
N GLU A 36 -1.42 19.89 13.34
CA GLU A 36 -0.13 19.21 13.49
C GLU A 36 -0.10 17.94 12.66
N LEU A 37 0.97 17.81 11.87
CA LEU A 37 1.30 16.62 11.09
C LEU A 37 2.67 16.13 11.52
N ARG A 38 2.77 14.84 11.84
CA ARG A 38 4.04 14.20 12.20
C ARG A 38 4.54 13.37 11.04
N GLU A 39 5.71 13.69 10.53
CA GLU A 39 6.38 12.87 9.53
C GLU A 39 6.64 11.45 10.08
N ILE A 40 6.30 10.43 9.30
CA ILE A 40 6.52 9.02 9.67
C ILE A 40 7.37 8.25 8.65
N GLY A 41 7.60 8.81 7.47
CA GLY A 41 8.49 8.20 6.47
C GLY A 41 8.47 8.95 5.14
N GLY A 42 9.57 8.79 4.40
CA GLY A 42 9.72 9.21 3.01
C GLY A 42 10.15 8.03 2.15
N PHE A 43 9.67 7.99 0.91
CA PHE A 43 9.96 6.91 -0.04
C PHE A 43 10.26 7.51 -1.41
N ASP A 44 11.43 7.21 -1.96
CA ASP A 44 11.87 7.70 -3.26
C ASP A 44 11.56 6.73 -4.43
N GLU A 45 10.81 5.66 -4.14
CA GLU A 45 10.39 4.68 -5.13
C GLU A 45 9.32 5.27 -6.06
N ALA A 46 9.32 4.86 -7.33
CA ALA A 46 8.29 5.22 -8.32
C ALA A 46 7.70 3.95 -8.94
N PRO A 47 6.91 3.17 -8.18
CA PRO A 47 6.50 1.83 -8.61
C PRO A 47 5.30 1.82 -9.58
N LEU A 48 4.68 2.98 -9.81
CA LEU A 48 3.61 3.19 -10.80
C LEU A 48 3.92 4.45 -11.62
N ASP A 49 3.38 4.49 -12.83
CA ASP A 49 3.52 5.66 -13.70
C ASP A 49 2.95 6.93 -13.05
N GLY A 50 3.71 8.02 -13.14
CA GLY A 50 3.36 9.30 -12.53
C GLY A 50 3.66 9.40 -11.03
N GLU A 51 4.00 8.29 -10.35
CA GLU A 51 4.51 8.34 -8.98
C GLU A 51 5.97 8.85 -8.96
N GLY A 52 6.45 9.12 -7.75
CA GLY A 52 7.80 9.58 -7.48
C GLY A 52 8.03 9.63 -5.98
N SER A 53 8.97 10.48 -5.53
CA SER A 53 9.19 10.66 -4.11
C SER A 53 7.89 11.07 -3.39
N VAL A 54 7.57 10.36 -2.31
CA VAL A 54 6.41 10.58 -1.46
C VAL A 54 6.83 10.75 0.00
N MET A 55 6.02 11.48 0.76
CA MET A 55 6.12 11.63 2.20
C MET A 55 4.81 11.23 2.86
N LEU A 56 4.93 10.57 4.01
CA LEU A 56 3.82 10.15 4.83
C LEU A 56 3.81 10.96 6.12
N PHE A 57 2.65 11.53 6.44
CA PHE A 57 2.43 12.23 7.69
C PHE A 57 1.28 11.59 8.48
N ALA A 58 1.46 11.45 9.78
CA ALA A 58 0.46 10.96 10.71
C ALA A 58 -0.24 12.10 11.41
N PHE A 59 -1.54 11.91 11.64
CA PHE A 59 -2.40 12.80 12.39
C PHE A 59 -3.55 12.02 13.04
N THR A 60 -4.40 12.70 13.79
CA THR A 60 -5.54 12.08 14.46
C THR A 60 -6.83 12.81 14.16
N LEU A 61 -7.92 12.07 13.97
CA LEU A 61 -9.27 12.62 13.81
C LEU A 61 -10.23 12.04 14.85
N PRO A 62 -11.28 12.80 15.25
CA PRO A 62 -12.39 12.26 16.02
C PRO A 62 -13.15 11.15 15.27
N THR A 63 -13.63 10.13 15.99
CA THR A 63 -14.33 8.96 15.44
C THR A 63 -15.70 9.27 14.81
N ASP A 64 -16.39 10.33 15.24
CA ASP A 64 -17.74 10.69 14.76
C ASP A 64 -17.81 12.16 14.33
N CYS A 65 -18.17 12.34 13.06
CA CYS A 65 -18.33 13.64 12.40
C CYS A 65 -19.50 14.47 12.95
N ARG A 66 -20.46 13.86 13.66
CA ARG A 66 -21.67 14.51 14.18
C ARG A 66 -21.60 14.96 15.64
N ALA A 67 -20.51 14.67 16.34
CA ALA A 67 -20.43 14.75 17.80
C ALA A 67 -19.44 15.77 18.35
N ALA A 68 -19.11 16.82 17.58
CA ALA A 68 -18.16 17.86 17.99
C ALA A 68 -18.57 18.64 19.26
N GLU A 69 -19.81 18.48 19.73
CA GLU A 69 -20.36 19.17 20.92
C GLU A 69 -20.65 18.22 22.10
N ALA A 70 -20.36 16.92 22.01
CA ALA A 70 -20.61 15.99 23.10
C ALA A 70 -19.52 16.10 24.18
N LYS A 71 -19.92 16.26 25.45
CA LYS A 71 -19.04 16.44 26.63
C LYS A 71 -18.08 15.27 26.91
N ASP A 72 -18.21 14.16 26.21
CA ASP A 72 -17.32 13.01 26.32
C ASP A 72 -16.38 13.01 25.10
N ALA A 73 -15.12 13.38 25.34
CA ALA A 73 -14.08 13.35 24.31
C ALA A 73 -13.97 11.92 23.74
N ARG A 74 -14.43 11.75 22.50
CA ARG A 74 -14.42 10.45 21.81
C ARG A 74 -13.01 10.05 21.40
N PRO A 75 -12.71 8.75 21.28
CA PRO A 75 -11.37 8.29 20.96
C PRO A 75 -10.90 8.84 19.61
N LEU A 76 -9.73 9.45 19.63
CA LEU A 76 -9.02 9.88 18.43
C LEU A 76 -8.52 8.65 17.67
N VAL A 77 -8.75 8.63 16.36
CA VAL A 77 -8.28 7.57 15.46
C VAL A 77 -7.10 8.11 14.67
N ALA A 78 -6.01 7.35 14.67
CA ALA A 78 -4.84 7.65 13.88
C ALA A 78 -5.14 7.52 12.38
N HIS A 79 -4.67 8.48 11.61
CA HIS A 79 -4.77 8.55 10.16
C HIS A 79 -3.40 8.86 9.58
N TYR A 80 -3.21 8.47 8.33
CA TYR A 80 -2.05 8.86 7.53
C TYR A 80 -2.52 9.66 6.33
N VAL A 81 -1.79 10.71 5.99
CA VAL A 81 -1.87 11.41 4.70
C VAL A 81 -0.59 11.15 3.93
N VAL A 82 -0.73 10.84 2.65
CA VAL A 82 0.39 10.61 1.74
C VAL A 82 0.41 11.72 0.71
N VAL A 83 1.59 12.32 0.51
CA VAL A 83 1.80 13.44 -0.42
C VAL A 83 3.01 13.14 -1.28
N GLY A 84 2.91 13.43 -2.58
CA GLY A 84 4.01 13.28 -3.52
C GLY A 84 3.70 13.97 -4.84
N LYS A 85 4.09 13.33 -5.95
CA LYS A 85 3.77 13.85 -7.30
C LYS A 85 2.31 13.65 -7.69
N THR A 86 1.67 12.61 -7.17
CA THR A 86 0.27 12.31 -7.44
C THR A 86 -0.66 13.02 -6.46
N GLU A 87 -1.96 12.97 -6.72
CA GLU A 87 -2.95 13.59 -5.84
C GLU A 87 -2.86 13.01 -4.41
N PRO A 88 -2.73 13.87 -3.38
CA PRO A 88 -2.69 13.42 -2.01
C PRO A 88 -3.92 12.62 -1.60
N ASN A 89 -3.75 11.70 -0.67
CA ASN A 89 -4.86 10.93 -0.11
C ASN A 89 -4.61 10.63 1.37
N TYR A 90 -5.69 10.56 2.17
CA TYR A 90 -5.61 10.15 3.57
C TYR A 90 -6.53 8.96 3.87
N TYR A 91 -6.13 8.14 4.82
CA TYR A 91 -6.87 6.96 5.25
C TYR A 91 -6.59 6.63 6.72
N PRO A 92 -7.46 5.84 7.38
CA PRO A 92 -7.17 5.37 8.74
C PRO A 92 -5.84 4.64 8.79
N ALA A 93 -5.09 4.81 9.88
CA ALA A 93 -3.76 4.22 10.02
C ALA A 93 -3.79 2.68 10.06
N TYR A 94 -4.92 2.09 10.50
CA TYR A 94 -5.10 0.64 10.67
C TYR A 94 -3.98 -0.05 11.47
N GLY A 95 -3.27 0.68 12.33
CA GLY A 95 -2.08 0.17 13.01
C GLY A 95 -0.94 -0.26 12.07
N LEU A 96 -0.93 0.20 10.81
CA LEU A 96 0.12 -0.08 9.84
C LEU A 96 1.36 0.76 10.14
N GLY A 97 2.54 0.15 9.99
CA GLY A 97 3.81 0.88 9.97
C GLY A 97 3.97 1.70 8.68
N PRO A 98 4.98 2.59 8.60
CA PRO A 98 5.18 3.46 7.43
C PRO A 98 5.30 2.70 6.11
N ASP A 99 6.03 1.57 6.07
CA ASP A 99 6.24 0.79 4.84
C ASP A 99 4.94 0.12 4.35
N ASP A 100 4.11 -0.37 5.28
CA ASP A 100 2.81 -0.95 4.96
C ASP A 100 1.80 0.13 4.57
N ALA A 101 1.83 1.30 5.21
CA ALA A 101 1.03 2.44 4.80
C ALA A 101 1.38 2.87 3.37
N TYR A 102 2.66 2.96 3.04
CA TYR A 102 3.07 3.27 1.67
C TYR A 102 2.65 2.18 0.68
N SER A 103 2.77 0.91 1.04
CA SER A 103 2.23 -0.20 0.23
C SER A 103 0.72 -0.06 0.02
N LEU A 104 -0.05 0.22 1.07
CA LEU A 104 -1.49 0.45 0.97
C LEU A 104 -1.81 1.64 0.05
N HIS A 105 -1.03 2.72 0.10
CA HIS A 105 -1.16 3.85 -0.81
C HIS A 105 -0.96 3.43 -2.27
N ILE A 106 0.14 2.73 -2.59
CA ILE A 106 0.41 2.24 -3.94
C ILE A 106 -0.72 1.33 -4.44
N GLY A 107 -1.15 0.37 -3.62
CA GLY A 107 -2.26 -0.50 -4.00
C GLY A 107 -3.60 0.22 -4.14
N THR A 108 -3.82 1.29 -3.38
CA THR A 108 -5.01 2.15 -3.52
C THR A 108 -4.96 2.95 -4.82
N ARG A 109 -3.80 3.53 -5.17
CA ARG A 109 -3.59 4.24 -6.43
C ARG A 109 -3.79 3.31 -7.62
N PHE A 110 -3.21 2.11 -7.58
CA PHE A 110 -3.44 1.08 -8.57
C PHE A 110 -4.93 0.74 -8.70
N ALA A 111 -5.60 0.42 -7.59
CA ALA A 111 -7.03 0.10 -7.58
C ALA A 111 -7.90 1.21 -8.17
N LEU A 112 -7.58 2.48 -7.91
CA LEU A 112 -8.27 3.62 -8.52
C LEU A 112 -7.98 3.74 -10.02
N GLY A 113 -6.71 3.58 -10.42
CA GLY A 113 -6.29 3.66 -11.81
C GLY A 113 -6.93 2.59 -12.71
N VAL A 114 -7.10 1.37 -12.19
CA VAL A 114 -7.75 0.27 -12.92
C VAL A 114 -9.27 0.20 -12.67
N GLY A 115 -9.85 1.13 -11.90
CA GLY A 115 -11.29 1.14 -11.64
C GLY A 115 -11.81 -0.05 -10.83
N LEU A 116 -11.01 -0.58 -9.91
CA LEU A 116 -11.35 -1.75 -9.08
C LEU A 116 -12.56 -1.44 -8.17
N ALA A 117 -13.65 -2.15 -8.40
CA ALA A 117 -14.92 -2.01 -7.67
C ALA A 117 -15.31 -3.30 -6.95
N VAL A 118 -16.20 -3.20 -5.96
CA VAL A 118 -16.78 -4.38 -5.30
C VAL A 118 -17.68 -5.13 -6.29
N ALA A 119 -17.53 -6.45 -6.36
CA ALA A 119 -18.36 -7.34 -7.15
C ALA A 119 -19.23 -8.22 -6.23
N PRO A 120 -20.43 -8.64 -6.68
CA PRO A 120 -21.26 -9.54 -5.90
C PRO A 120 -20.63 -10.94 -5.82
N PRO A 121 -20.75 -11.66 -4.68
CA PRO A 121 -20.18 -13.00 -4.51
C PRO A 121 -20.61 -14.02 -5.57
N THR A 122 -21.78 -13.84 -6.18
CA THR A 122 -22.31 -14.70 -7.25
C THR A 122 -21.47 -14.67 -8.53
N ASP A 123 -20.60 -13.68 -8.66
CA ASP A 123 -19.75 -13.50 -9.83
C ASP A 123 -18.39 -14.20 -9.67
N GLU A 124 -18.16 -14.92 -8.56
CA GLU A 124 -16.93 -15.68 -8.37
C GLU A 124 -16.70 -16.67 -9.53
N PRO A 125 -15.52 -16.69 -10.17
CA PRO A 125 -15.25 -17.61 -11.27
C PRO A 125 -15.37 -19.07 -10.84
N HIS A 126 -15.93 -19.90 -11.71
CA HIS A 126 -16.09 -21.32 -11.43
C HIS A 126 -14.72 -21.98 -11.17
N GLY A 127 -14.59 -22.66 -10.02
CA GLY A 127 -13.35 -23.32 -9.60
C GLY A 127 -12.30 -22.39 -8.98
N ALA A 128 -12.58 -21.09 -8.79
CA ALA A 128 -11.65 -20.17 -8.13
C ALA A 128 -11.40 -20.59 -6.67
N ALA A 129 -12.44 -20.82 -5.88
CA ALA A 129 -12.33 -21.33 -4.51
C ALA A 129 -11.49 -22.62 -4.42
N ASP A 130 -11.74 -23.61 -5.29
CA ASP A 130 -11.03 -24.90 -5.27
C ASP A 130 -9.56 -24.74 -5.66
N SER A 131 -9.27 -23.88 -6.63
CA SER A 131 -7.90 -23.57 -7.07
C SER A 131 -7.11 -22.89 -5.95
N VAL A 132 -7.71 -21.90 -5.29
CA VAL A 132 -7.06 -21.19 -4.17
C VAL A 132 -6.90 -22.10 -2.98
N ARG A 133 -7.91 -22.91 -2.63
CA ARG A 133 -7.83 -23.90 -1.57
C ARG A 133 -6.67 -24.88 -1.81
N SER A 134 -6.59 -25.44 -3.01
CA SER A 134 -5.52 -26.38 -3.39
C SER A 134 -4.14 -25.74 -3.28
N TRP A 135 -4.01 -24.47 -3.70
CA TRP A 135 -2.78 -23.70 -3.55
C TRP A 135 -2.42 -23.48 -2.07
N VAL A 136 -3.38 -23.09 -1.22
CA VAL A 136 -3.17 -22.89 0.22
C VAL A 136 -2.67 -24.18 0.88
N GLU A 137 -3.32 -25.31 0.60
CA GLU A 137 -2.95 -26.63 1.14
C GLU A 137 -1.56 -27.07 0.65
N ALA A 138 -1.24 -26.81 -0.62
CA ALA A 138 0.07 -27.14 -1.19
C ALA A 138 1.20 -26.29 -0.58
N CYS A 139 0.95 -25.01 -0.28
CA CYS A 139 1.92 -24.14 0.37
C CYS A 139 2.10 -24.43 1.86
N ASN A 140 1.13 -25.09 2.51
CA ASN A 140 1.13 -25.38 3.94
C ASN A 140 0.98 -26.89 4.20
N PRO A 141 1.92 -27.72 3.74
CA PRO A 141 1.80 -29.18 3.85
C PRO A 141 1.72 -29.61 5.31
N GLY A 142 0.69 -30.39 5.64
CA GLY A 142 0.46 -30.90 6.99
C GLY A 142 -0.17 -29.90 7.97
N VAL A 143 -0.52 -28.70 7.52
CA VAL A 143 -1.27 -27.72 8.32
C VAL A 143 -2.76 -27.86 7.99
N PRO A 144 -3.65 -28.08 8.98
CA PRO A 144 -5.08 -28.20 8.73
C PRO A 144 -5.68 -26.85 8.30
N LEU A 145 -6.44 -26.88 7.20
CA LEU A 145 -7.31 -25.79 6.78
C LEU A 145 -8.68 -25.94 7.45
N GLU A 146 -8.91 -25.15 8.50
CA GLU A 146 -10.07 -25.26 9.37
C GLU A 146 -11.27 -24.47 8.83
N GLN A 147 -11.01 -23.30 8.24
CA GLN A 147 -12.02 -22.45 7.61
C GLN A 147 -11.52 -21.93 6.27
N PHE A 148 -12.43 -21.82 5.32
CA PHE A 148 -12.19 -21.22 4.01
C PHE A 148 -13.48 -20.62 3.47
N ARG A 149 -13.54 -19.30 3.34
CA ARG A 149 -14.73 -18.57 2.87
C ARG A 149 -14.34 -17.37 2.03
N LEU A 150 -15.16 -17.04 1.04
CA LEU A 150 -15.02 -15.78 0.32
C LEU A 150 -15.33 -14.62 1.27
N ALA A 151 -14.37 -13.70 1.42
CA ALA A 151 -14.49 -12.51 2.27
C ALA A 151 -14.79 -11.25 1.45
N GLY A 152 -14.33 -11.19 0.20
CA GLY A 152 -14.63 -10.11 -0.72
C GLY A 152 -14.29 -10.48 -2.15
N LEU A 153 -15.06 -9.96 -3.10
CA LEU A 153 -14.81 -10.08 -4.53
C LEU A 153 -14.76 -8.68 -5.13
N PHE A 154 -13.80 -8.45 -6.02
CA PHE A 154 -13.58 -7.16 -6.65
C PHE A 154 -13.38 -7.34 -8.14
N ARG A 155 -13.90 -6.42 -8.95
CA ARG A 155 -13.81 -6.46 -10.41
C ARG A 155 -13.13 -5.21 -10.95
N SER A 156 -12.29 -5.40 -11.94
CA SER A 156 -11.75 -4.36 -12.83
C SER A 156 -11.86 -4.89 -14.25
N ASP A 157 -12.72 -4.28 -15.06
CA ASP A 157 -13.11 -4.79 -16.37
C ASP A 157 -13.48 -6.30 -16.31
N GLU A 158 -12.76 -7.14 -17.05
CA GLU A 158 -12.95 -8.60 -17.09
C GLU A 158 -12.20 -9.35 -15.98
N GLN A 159 -11.36 -8.68 -15.20
CA GLN A 159 -10.56 -9.28 -14.14
C GLN A 159 -11.31 -9.31 -12.80
N LEU A 160 -11.24 -10.45 -12.11
CA LEU A 160 -11.84 -10.67 -10.80
C LEU A 160 -10.77 -11.00 -9.75
N PHE A 161 -10.77 -10.25 -8.67
CA PHE A 161 -9.84 -10.36 -7.56
C PHE A 161 -10.62 -10.90 -6.36
N ALA A 162 -10.31 -12.12 -5.94
CA ALA A 162 -10.97 -12.77 -4.82
C ALA A 162 -10.10 -12.71 -3.56
N VAL A 163 -10.72 -12.34 -2.45
CA VAL A 163 -10.13 -12.37 -1.10
C VAL A 163 -10.87 -13.42 -0.29
N TYR A 164 -10.15 -14.43 0.19
CA TYR A 164 -10.70 -15.49 1.03
C TYR A 164 -10.20 -15.32 2.46
N SER A 165 -11.11 -15.40 3.43
CA SER A 165 -10.76 -15.56 4.84
C SER A 165 -10.51 -17.04 5.10
N VAL A 166 -9.35 -17.34 5.69
CA VAL A 166 -8.91 -18.70 6.00
C VAL A 166 -8.48 -18.80 7.45
N THR A 167 -8.60 -20.00 8.02
CA THR A 167 -8.02 -20.35 9.32
C THR A 167 -7.09 -21.56 9.14
N LEU A 168 -5.80 -21.37 9.43
CA LEU A 168 -4.76 -22.39 9.31
C LEU A 168 -4.18 -22.69 10.70
N ALA A 169 -4.44 -23.89 11.24
CA ALA A 169 -4.02 -24.27 12.59
C ALA A 169 -4.35 -23.20 13.66
N GLY A 170 -5.61 -22.73 13.68
CA GLY A 170 -6.09 -21.68 14.58
C GLY A 170 -5.58 -20.26 14.29
N ARG A 171 -4.87 -20.03 13.18
CA ARG A 171 -4.43 -18.69 12.75
C ARG A 171 -5.29 -18.19 11.61
N ASP A 172 -5.96 -17.06 11.85
CA ASP A 172 -6.76 -16.39 10.84
C ASP A 172 -5.88 -15.57 9.90
N ALA A 173 -6.19 -15.62 8.61
CA ALA A 173 -5.50 -14.90 7.57
C ALA A 173 -6.41 -14.62 6.37
N TYR A 174 -5.92 -13.79 5.46
CA TYR A 174 -6.48 -13.64 4.12
C TYR A 174 -5.61 -14.33 3.07
N CYS A 175 -6.25 -14.94 2.08
CA CYS A 175 -5.64 -15.44 0.86
C CYS A 175 -6.20 -14.71 -0.35
N PHE A 176 -5.36 -14.50 -1.37
CA PHE A 176 -5.73 -13.81 -2.60
C PHE A 176 -5.69 -14.75 -3.79
N GLY A 177 -6.65 -14.63 -4.72
CA GLY A 177 -6.66 -15.44 -5.94
C GLY A 177 -7.66 -14.96 -6.99
N ALA A 178 -8.15 -15.90 -7.80
CA ALA A 178 -8.71 -15.62 -9.13
C ALA A 178 -7.65 -14.92 -10.01
N ASP A 179 -7.90 -13.72 -10.52
CA ASP A 179 -6.92 -12.95 -11.30
C ASP A 179 -5.94 -12.15 -10.44
N CYS A 180 -6.15 -12.12 -9.11
CA CYS A 180 -5.21 -11.49 -8.19
C CYS A 180 -3.93 -12.32 -8.07
N PRO A 181 -2.72 -11.71 -8.06
CA PRO A 181 -1.49 -12.40 -7.71
C PRO A 181 -1.66 -13.17 -6.39
N PRO A 182 -1.30 -14.46 -6.33
CA PRO A 182 -1.50 -15.27 -5.13
C PRO A 182 -0.63 -14.77 -3.97
N GLY A 183 -1.16 -14.87 -2.76
CA GLY A 183 -0.45 -14.46 -1.56
C GLY A 183 -1.26 -14.63 -0.28
N PHE A 184 -0.60 -14.39 0.85
CA PHE A 184 -1.18 -14.42 2.19
C PHE A 184 -1.08 -13.05 2.85
N GLY A 185 -2.11 -12.69 3.62
CA GLY A 185 -2.12 -11.53 4.50
C GLY A 185 -2.47 -11.93 5.93
N ASP A 186 -1.53 -11.80 6.86
CA ASP A 186 -1.71 -12.14 8.29
C ASP A 186 -2.57 -11.13 9.08
N ARG A 187 -3.04 -10.07 8.43
CA ARG A 187 -3.84 -9.00 9.04
C ARG A 187 -5.32 -9.22 8.72
N ASP A 188 -5.90 -10.19 9.39
CA ASP A 188 -7.32 -10.57 9.32
C ASP A 188 -8.25 -9.54 9.99
N ASP A 189 -7.70 -8.64 10.81
CA ASP A 189 -8.37 -7.50 11.42
C ASP A 189 -8.72 -6.39 10.42
N LEU A 190 -8.12 -6.40 9.23
CA LEU A 190 -8.36 -5.40 8.19
C LEU A 190 -9.61 -5.74 7.36
N PRO A 191 -10.38 -4.74 6.91
CA PRO A 191 -11.40 -4.98 5.91
C PRO A 191 -10.82 -5.64 4.64
N PRO A 192 -11.53 -6.57 3.97
CA PRO A 192 -11.00 -7.30 2.81
C PRO A 192 -10.44 -6.41 1.70
N GLN A 193 -11.08 -5.26 1.44
CA GLN A 193 -10.63 -4.29 0.45
C GLN A 193 -9.32 -3.59 0.84
N VAL A 194 -9.07 -3.41 2.14
CA VAL A 194 -7.81 -2.83 2.65
C VAL A 194 -6.71 -3.87 2.55
N SER A 195 -7.00 -5.12 2.93
CA SER A 195 -6.08 -6.25 2.81
C SER A 195 -5.65 -6.49 1.35
N LEU A 196 -6.61 -6.47 0.41
CA LEU A 196 -6.32 -6.59 -1.03
C LEU A 196 -5.41 -5.48 -1.54
N ARG A 197 -5.71 -4.22 -1.21
CA ARG A 197 -4.88 -3.08 -1.65
C ARG A 197 -3.50 -3.15 -1.03
N LEU A 198 -3.38 -3.49 0.24
CA LEU A 198 -2.08 -3.70 0.88
C LEU A 198 -1.26 -4.78 0.17
N HIS A 199 -1.88 -5.92 -0.16
CA HIS A 199 -1.24 -7.01 -0.90
C HIS A 199 -0.77 -6.56 -2.29
N LEU A 200 -1.67 -5.98 -3.09
CA LEU A 200 -1.33 -5.48 -4.43
C LEU A 200 -0.18 -4.46 -4.37
N GLY A 201 -0.22 -3.53 -3.40
CA GLY A 201 0.84 -2.57 -3.20
C GLY A 201 2.20 -3.19 -2.88
N ARG A 202 2.23 -4.22 -2.03
CA ARG A 202 3.46 -4.97 -1.73
C ARG A 202 3.98 -5.71 -2.97
N VAL A 203 3.11 -6.32 -3.76
CA VAL A 203 3.48 -7.01 -5.01
C VAL A 203 4.07 -6.03 -6.01
N ILE A 204 3.37 -4.92 -6.29
CA ILE A 204 3.78 -3.88 -7.23
C ILE A 204 5.15 -3.29 -6.83
N ARG A 205 5.33 -2.94 -5.55
CA ARG A 205 6.63 -2.46 -5.05
C ARG A 205 7.74 -3.50 -5.19
N ALA A 206 7.45 -4.77 -4.90
CA ALA A 206 8.43 -5.85 -5.05
C ALA A 206 8.83 -6.08 -6.52
N GLU A 207 7.90 -5.94 -7.46
CA GLU A 207 8.17 -6.01 -8.89
C GLU A 207 9.03 -4.84 -9.36
N ALA A 208 8.64 -3.60 -9.05
CA ALA A 208 9.41 -2.40 -9.39
C ALA A 208 10.85 -2.46 -8.86
N ARG A 209 11.05 -2.92 -7.62
CA ARG A 209 12.39 -3.12 -7.04
C ARG A 209 13.21 -4.18 -7.79
N ARG A 210 12.57 -5.27 -8.21
CA ARG A 210 13.23 -6.33 -9.00
C ARG A 210 13.64 -5.81 -10.38
N GLU A 211 12.81 -4.99 -11.01
CA GLU A 211 13.09 -4.37 -12.30
C GLU A 211 14.24 -3.37 -12.20
N ALA A 212 14.18 -2.41 -11.27
CA ALA A 212 15.26 -1.46 -11.02
C ALA A 212 16.60 -2.15 -10.73
N ARG A 213 16.58 -3.27 -9.99
CA ARG A 213 17.80 -4.06 -9.75
C ARG A 213 18.35 -4.66 -11.06
N ARG A 214 17.50 -5.24 -11.90
CA ARG A 214 17.92 -5.82 -13.19
C ARG A 214 18.48 -4.76 -14.13
N GLU A 215 17.90 -3.56 -14.13
CA GLU A 215 18.39 -2.42 -14.91
C GLU A 215 19.76 -1.94 -14.42
N ALA A 216 19.94 -1.81 -13.10
CA ALA A 216 21.23 -1.47 -12.52
C ALA A 216 22.30 -2.51 -12.85
N GLU A 217 21.97 -3.81 -12.80
CA GLU A 217 22.87 -4.90 -13.16
C GLU A 217 23.25 -4.85 -14.65
N ARG A 218 22.31 -4.53 -15.56
CA ARG A 218 22.60 -4.34 -16.99
C ARG A 218 23.48 -3.13 -17.25
N ALA A 219 23.16 -1.98 -16.64
CA ALA A 219 23.95 -0.76 -16.78
C ALA A 219 25.40 -0.94 -16.26
N ALA A 220 25.57 -1.70 -15.18
CA ALA A 220 26.90 -2.05 -14.66
C ALA A 220 27.67 -2.97 -15.62
N ALA A 221 26.99 -3.92 -16.28
CA ALA A 221 27.62 -4.82 -17.26
C ALA A 221 28.03 -4.10 -18.56
N ASP A 222 27.26 -3.09 -18.97
CA ASP A 222 27.52 -2.29 -20.18
C ASP A 222 28.55 -1.16 -19.96
N THR A 223 29.00 -0.93 -18.72
CA THR A 223 30.06 0.04 -18.42
C THR A 223 31.40 -0.54 -18.91
N PRO A 224 31.99 -0.02 -20.02
CA PRO A 224 33.21 -0.60 -20.57
C PRO A 224 34.35 -0.42 -19.57
N GLY A 225 35.01 -1.51 -19.22
CA GLY A 225 36.24 -1.48 -18.44
C GLY A 225 37.21 -0.49 -19.06
N GLY A 226 37.49 0.61 -18.35
CA GLY A 226 38.63 1.45 -18.62
C GLY A 226 39.85 0.54 -18.66
N ARG A 227 40.47 0.40 -19.84
CA ARG A 227 41.82 -0.14 -19.90
C ARG A 227 42.65 0.69 -18.92
N PRO A 228 43.37 0.08 -17.96
CA PRO A 228 44.46 0.80 -17.35
C PRO A 228 45.39 1.16 -18.51
N CYS A 229 45.55 2.45 -18.79
CA CYS A 229 46.65 2.95 -19.58
C CYS A 229 47.93 2.64 -18.79
N GLY A 230 48.37 1.38 -18.90
CA GLY A 230 49.67 0.94 -18.47
C GLY A 230 50.69 1.59 -19.37
N ALA A 231 51.45 2.50 -18.79
CA ALA A 231 52.60 3.15 -19.37
C ALA A 231 53.58 2.12 -19.96
N SER A 232 54.07 2.40 -21.17
CA SER A 232 55.44 2.14 -21.63
C SER A 232 55.67 2.96 -22.90
#